data_AF-A0A4P7NGI7-F1
#
_entry.id   AF-A0A4P7NGI7-F1
#
_cell.length_a   1.000
_cell.length_b   1.000
_cell.length_c   1.000
_cell.angle_alpha   90.00
_cell.angle_beta   90.00
_cell.angle_gamma   90.00
#
_symmetry.space_group_name_H-M   'P 1'
#
loop_
_entity.id
_entity.type
_entity.pdbx_description
1 polymer ?
#
loop_
_entity_poly.entity_id
_entity_poly.type
_entity_poly.pdbx_seq_one_letter_code
_entity_poly.pdbx_strand_id
1 'polypeptide(L)'
;MATSYTTALELLQQASQEAKPANDGGQVEVVPLLESTGRIAARNIRSRLTTPEFDTSAMDGYAISSAATRDATPESPLIFHVKGAIAAGDEPKSWTTRSVDDGGIAGACIEIMTGARFPEPGPGEEELDACIKMEDTMYISSPSPYDRQGHVSLKPAKFIVVVRPVPRCANRRFAGEDICEGDTVIRAGQMICASHLMPLASVGVQSVAVQPMPIVRVFSTGKELLREQNEVANGANQPHGRDKLHTADPRESSIRDVNGVFLTAAFREVGAESQFLGQLADETKDIADAVSHILSSNPPPNVIVTSGGVSVGKFDHAEKRRSSAFLETREQRQPALDFSRYHILDVWVLEKEGG
;
A
#
# COMPACT_ATOMS: atom_id res chain seq x y z
N MET A 1 -38.87 -14.76 -13.69
CA MET A 1 -38.46 -15.15 -12.33
C MET A 1 -37.36 -14.19 -11.90
N ALA A 2 -37.37 -13.71 -10.65
CA ALA A 2 -36.33 -12.82 -10.16
C ALA A 2 -34.99 -13.57 -10.05
N THR A 3 -33.91 -12.98 -10.55
CA THR A 3 -32.55 -13.52 -10.42
C THR A 3 -32.16 -13.54 -8.94
N SER A 4 -31.57 -14.66 -8.48
CA SER A 4 -31.08 -14.73 -7.10
C SER A 4 -29.86 -13.80 -6.92
N TYR A 5 -29.63 -13.31 -5.69
CA TYR A 5 -28.46 -12.49 -5.38
C TYR A 5 -27.15 -13.18 -5.78
N THR A 6 -27.02 -14.48 -5.48
CA THR A 6 -25.83 -15.27 -5.82
C THR A 6 -25.61 -15.34 -7.33
N THR A 7 -26.66 -15.61 -8.11
CA THR A 7 -26.58 -15.64 -9.57
C THR A 7 -26.21 -14.27 -10.14
N ALA A 8 -26.76 -13.18 -9.58
CA ALA A 8 -26.39 -11.83 -10.00
C ALA A 8 -24.91 -11.54 -9.72
N LEU A 9 -24.40 -11.93 -8.54
CA LEU A 9 -23.00 -11.77 -8.18
C LEU A 9 -22.07 -12.58 -9.10
N GLU A 10 -22.43 -13.81 -9.45
CA GLU A 10 -21.67 -14.64 -10.39
C GLU A 10 -21.58 -13.99 -11.77
N LEU A 11 -22.68 -13.43 -12.28
CA LEU A 11 -22.69 -12.71 -13.56
C LEU A 11 -21.78 -11.46 -13.52
N LEU A 12 -21.80 -10.71 -12.42
CA LEU A 12 -20.89 -9.56 -12.22
C LEU A 12 -19.42 -9.99 -12.21
N GLN A 13 -19.12 -11.11 -11.55
CA GLN A 13 -17.76 -11.65 -11.50
C GLN A 13 -17.30 -12.14 -12.86
N GLN A 14 -18.17 -12.81 -13.63
CA GLN A 14 -17.88 -13.25 -14.99
C GLN A 14 -17.62 -12.05 -15.91
N ALA A 15 -18.51 -11.06 -15.92
CA ALA A 15 -18.33 -9.81 -16.66
C ALA A 15 -17.00 -9.12 -16.31
N SER A 16 -16.66 -9.06 -15.01
CA SER A 16 -15.37 -8.53 -14.57
C SER A 16 -14.17 -9.31 -15.12
N GLN A 17 -14.28 -10.64 -15.25
CA GLN A 17 -13.21 -11.46 -15.85
C GLN A 17 -13.11 -11.28 -17.37
N GLU A 18 -14.22 -11.16 -18.07
CA GLU A 18 -14.27 -10.90 -19.52
C GLU A 18 -13.74 -9.51 -19.88
N ALA A 19 -14.03 -8.52 -19.02
CA ALA A 19 -13.54 -7.14 -19.16
C ALA A 19 -12.08 -6.96 -18.76
N LYS A 20 -11.48 -7.90 -18.01
CA LYS A 20 -10.04 -7.85 -17.72
C LYS A 20 -9.28 -8.03 -19.02
N PRO A 21 -8.43 -7.07 -19.42
CA PRO A 21 -7.56 -7.29 -20.57
C PRO A 21 -6.74 -8.55 -20.30
N ALA A 22 -6.76 -9.49 -21.24
CA ALA A 22 -5.92 -10.67 -21.19
C ALA A 22 -4.48 -10.23 -20.87
N ASN A 23 -3.91 -10.80 -19.81
CA ASN A 23 -2.56 -10.57 -19.31
C ASN A 23 -1.60 -10.17 -20.44
N ASP A 24 -1.10 -8.92 -20.40
CA ASP A 24 0.20 -8.46 -20.94
C ASP A 24 0.25 -6.95 -21.33
N GLY A 25 -0.77 -6.14 -21.04
CA GLY A 25 -0.67 -4.71 -21.39
C GLY A 25 -1.73 -3.75 -20.85
N GLY A 26 -2.43 -4.11 -19.77
CA GLY A 26 -3.28 -3.13 -19.08
C GLY A 26 -2.49 -1.84 -18.83
N GLN A 27 -3.11 -0.68 -19.04
CA GLN A 27 -2.46 0.59 -18.71
C GLN A 27 -1.90 0.49 -17.30
N VAL A 28 -0.64 0.86 -17.11
CA VAL A 28 0.02 0.87 -15.80
C VAL A 28 0.32 2.32 -15.48
N GLU A 29 -0.04 2.71 -14.27
CA GLU A 29 0.33 4.00 -13.71
C GLU A 29 1.51 3.79 -12.75
N VAL A 30 2.47 4.70 -12.76
CA VAL A 30 3.54 4.72 -11.77
C VAL A 30 3.29 5.89 -10.85
N VAL A 31 3.01 5.60 -9.59
CA VAL A 31 2.75 6.61 -8.56
C VAL A 31 3.84 6.61 -7.50
N PRO A 32 4.12 7.74 -6.84
CA PRO A 32 4.94 7.78 -5.64
C PRO A 32 4.43 6.80 -4.58
N LEU A 33 5.33 6.21 -3.79
CA LEU A 33 4.96 5.19 -2.78
C LEU A 33 3.87 5.70 -1.83
N LEU A 34 3.94 6.96 -1.40
CA LEU A 34 2.96 7.54 -0.48
C LEU A 34 1.54 7.65 -1.09
N GLU A 35 1.46 7.87 -2.40
CA GLU A 35 0.20 7.99 -3.15
C GLU A 35 -0.37 6.63 -3.57
N SER A 36 0.34 5.54 -3.27
CA SER A 36 -0.07 4.19 -3.67
C SER A 36 -1.10 3.55 -2.75
N THR A 37 -1.34 4.11 -1.57
CA THR A 37 -2.32 3.57 -0.62
C THR A 37 -3.72 3.53 -1.24
N GLY A 38 -4.40 2.39 -1.16
CA GLY A 38 -5.71 2.16 -1.78
C GLY A 38 -5.65 1.77 -3.26
N ARG A 39 -4.48 1.84 -3.91
CA ARG A 39 -4.29 1.41 -5.30
C ARG A 39 -4.05 -0.10 -5.37
N ILE A 40 -4.28 -0.71 -6.54
CA ILE A 40 -4.03 -2.13 -6.79
C ILE A 40 -2.67 -2.31 -7.47
N ALA A 41 -1.81 -3.18 -6.94
CA ALA A 41 -0.51 -3.45 -7.55
C ALA A 41 -0.66 -4.07 -8.95
N ALA A 42 -0.06 -3.45 -9.97
CA ALA A 42 -0.14 -3.96 -11.35
C ALA A 42 0.73 -5.21 -11.57
N ARG A 43 1.78 -5.38 -10.76
CA ARG A 43 2.73 -6.50 -10.83
C ARG A 43 3.25 -6.82 -9.42
N ASN A 44 3.91 -7.97 -9.26
CA ASN A 44 4.61 -8.28 -8.01
C ASN A 44 5.66 -7.20 -7.73
N ILE A 45 5.61 -6.62 -6.53
CA ILE A 45 6.62 -5.69 -6.06
C ILE A 45 7.62 -6.49 -5.25
N ARG A 46 8.81 -6.65 -5.83
CA ARG A 46 9.90 -7.42 -5.24
C ARG A 46 10.91 -6.50 -4.59
N SER A 47 11.48 -6.96 -3.49
CA SER A 47 12.61 -6.28 -2.87
C SER A 47 13.82 -6.30 -3.80
N ARG A 48 14.49 -5.16 -3.92
CA ARG A 48 15.79 -5.04 -4.61
C ARG A 48 16.97 -5.01 -3.65
N LEU A 49 16.67 -4.92 -2.36
CA LEU A 49 17.63 -4.80 -1.29
C LEU A 49 17.31 -5.83 -0.23
N THR A 50 18.25 -6.01 0.67
CA THR A 50 18.10 -6.87 1.82
C THR A 50 17.94 -5.97 3.05
N THR A 51 17.08 -6.32 3.99
CA THR A 51 16.89 -5.59 5.24
C THR A 51 16.99 -6.55 6.43
N PRO A 52 17.86 -6.28 7.42
CA PRO A 52 18.96 -5.31 7.40
C PRO A 52 19.93 -5.54 6.23
N GLU A 53 20.64 -4.50 5.78
CA GLU A 53 21.63 -4.62 4.68
C GLU A 53 22.90 -5.35 5.12
N PHE A 54 23.28 -5.18 6.39
CA PHE A 54 24.44 -5.79 6.99
C PHE A 54 24.07 -6.44 8.32
N ASP A 55 24.95 -7.29 8.82
CA ASP A 55 24.82 -7.79 10.18
C ASP A 55 24.99 -6.64 11.17
N THR A 56 24.01 -6.49 12.07
CA THR A 56 23.96 -5.38 13.03
C THR A 56 23.79 -5.89 14.46
N SER A 57 24.15 -5.06 15.44
CA SER A 57 23.91 -5.39 16.84
C SER A 57 22.43 -5.22 17.19
N ALA A 58 21.85 -6.22 17.87
CA ALA A 58 20.51 -6.16 18.44
C ALA A 58 20.47 -5.37 19.77
N MET A 59 21.63 -5.13 20.39
CA MET A 59 21.77 -4.57 21.74
C MET A 59 22.94 -3.58 21.82
N ASP A 60 22.98 -2.78 22.88
CA ASP A 60 24.17 -2.00 23.23
C ASP A 60 25.14 -2.90 24.01
N GLY A 61 26.42 -2.88 23.64
CA GLY A 61 27.40 -3.80 24.23
C GLY A 61 28.77 -3.76 23.58
N TYR A 62 29.40 -4.93 23.46
CA TYR A 62 30.73 -5.09 22.90
C TYR A 62 30.76 -6.21 21.86
N ALA A 63 31.12 -5.86 20.63
CA ALA A 63 31.47 -6.81 19.59
C ALA A 63 32.77 -7.53 19.99
N ILE A 64 32.71 -8.85 20.09
CA ILE A 64 33.73 -9.72 20.68
C ILE A 64 33.84 -11.02 19.89
N SER A 65 35.04 -11.60 19.88
CA SER A 65 35.27 -12.96 19.38
C SER A 65 34.68 -13.95 20.37
N SER A 66 33.61 -14.65 19.99
CA SER A 66 33.00 -15.69 20.84
C SER A 66 34.00 -16.78 21.21
N ALA A 67 34.91 -17.12 20.29
CA ALA A 67 35.98 -18.08 20.50
C ALA A 67 36.95 -17.68 21.63
N ALA A 68 37.28 -16.39 21.73
CA ALA A 68 38.14 -15.85 22.79
C ALA A 68 37.48 -15.84 24.17
N THR A 69 36.15 -15.97 24.25
CA THR A 69 35.41 -16.02 25.53
C THR A 69 35.23 -17.43 26.09
N ARG A 70 35.66 -18.47 25.37
CA ARG A 70 35.33 -19.88 25.69
C ARG A 70 35.68 -20.33 27.10
N ASP A 71 36.79 -19.84 27.64
CA ASP A 71 37.30 -20.24 28.96
C ASP A 71 36.91 -19.26 30.08
N ALA A 72 36.07 -18.25 29.78
CA ALA A 72 35.60 -17.28 30.77
C ALA A 72 34.70 -17.94 31.81
N THR A 73 35.04 -17.77 33.09
CA THR A 73 34.23 -18.21 34.23
C THR A 73 34.24 -17.12 35.32
N PRO A 74 33.31 -17.16 36.29
CA PRO A 74 33.36 -16.24 37.42
C PRO A 74 34.66 -16.35 38.23
N GLU A 75 35.23 -17.55 38.33
CA GLU A 75 36.47 -17.84 39.07
C GLU A 75 37.73 -17.50 38.26
N SER A 76 37.64 -17.55 36.92
CA SER A 76 38.70 -17.20 36.00
C SER A 76 38.16 -16.28 34.90
N PRO A 77 37.93 -15.00 35.22
CA PRO A 77 37.35 -14.05 34.27
C PRO A 77 38.38 -13.63 33.22
N LEU A 78 37.90 -13.35 32.01
CA LEU A 78 38.73 -12.89 30.90
C LEU A 78 38.60 -11.37 30.71
N ILE A 79 39.73 -10.71 30.48
CA ILE A 79 39.79 -9.25 30.30
C ILE A 79 39.98 -8.94 28.82
N PHE A 80 39.15 -8.07 28.27
CA PHE A 80 39.25 -7.61 26.88
C PHE A 80 39.52 -6.11 26.82
N HIS A 81 40.36 -5.70 25.87
CA HIS A 81 40.65 -4.29 25.61
C HIS A 81 39.64 -3.73 24.62
N VAL A 82 38.91 -2.69 25.02
CA VAL A 82 37.99 -1.95 24.15
C VAL A 82 38.80 -1.02 23.24
N LYS A 83 38.94 -1.38 21.96
CA LYS A 83 39.79 -0.66 20.99
C LYS A 83 39.10 0.51 20.29
N GLY A 84 37.80 0.66 20.49
CA GLY A 84 37.03 1.74 19.91
C GLY A 84 35.53 1.56 20.13
N ALA A 85 34.76 2.39 19.45
CA ALA A 85 33.30 2.34 19.45
C ALA A 85 32.76 2.48 18.02
N ILE A 86 31.62 1.85 17.75
CA ILE A 86 30.85 1.99 16.52
C ILE A 86 29.35 2.15 16.83
N ALA A 87 28.75 3.20 16.28
CA ALA A 87 27.34 3.51 16.39
C ALA A 87 26.60 3.29 15.07
N ALA A 88 25.26 3.26 15.12
CA ALA A 88 24.44 3.20 13.92
C ALA A 88 24.71 4.40 13.01
N GLY A 89 24.99 4.13 11.73
CA GLY A 89 25.32 5.15 10.74
C GLY A 89 26.80 5.51 10.63
N ASP A 90 27.67 4.98 11.52
CA ASP A 90 29.12 5.14 11.35
C ASP A 90 29.62 4.39 10.10
N GLU A 91 30.63 4.95 9.44
CA GLU A 91 31.32 4.26 8.34
C GLU A 91 32.04 2.99 8.84
N PRO A 92 32.08 1.91 8.03
CA PRO A 92 32.84 0.72 8.36
C PRO A 92 34.32 1.09 8.58
N LYS A 93 34.81 0.81 9.78
CA LYS A 93 36.24 0.97 10.11
C LYS A 93 36.88 -0.40 10.16
N SER A 94 38.05 -0.52 9.54
CA SER A 94 38.92 -1.68 9.76
C SER A 94 39.49 -1.59 11.17
N TRP A 95 39.32 -2.64 11.97
CA TRP A 95 39.85 -2.69 13.33
C TRP A 95 41.01 -3.68 13.41
N THR A 96 41.95 -3.37 14.30
CA THR A 96 43.01 -4.31 14.69
C THR A 96 42.60 -4.96 16.00
N THR A 97 42.37 -6.27 15.94
CA THR A 97 42.06 -7.13 17.09
C THR A 97 43.30 -7.63 17.81
N ARG A 98 44.48 -7.52 17.19
CA ARG A 98 45.76 -7.90 17.81
C ARG A 98 45.91 -7.28 19.20
N SER A 99 45.92 -8.18 20.17
CA SER A 99 46.46 -7.90 21.49
C SER A 99 47.94 -7.54 21.30
N VAL A 100 48.37 -6.43 21.88
CA VAL A 100 49.79 -6.32 22.26
C VAL A 100 49.99 -7.44 23.30
N ASP A 101 51.07 -8.21 23.23
CA ASP A 101 51.37 -9.30 24.17
C ASP A 101 51.47 -8.75 25.61
N ASP A 102 50.31 -8.59 26.24
CA ASP A 102 50.12 -7.86 27.48
C ASP A 102 49.57 -8.86 28.51
N GLY A 103 50.46 -9.75 29.00
CA GLY A 103 50.16 -10.90 29.87
C GLY A 103 48.96 -10.73 30.81
N GLY A 104 47.79 -11.21 30.37
CA GLY A 104 46.51 -11.13 31.09
C GLY A 104 45.32 -10.58 30.28
N ILE A 105 45.53 -10.08 29.06
CA ILE A 105 44.45 -9.68 28.14
C ILE A 105 44.09 -10.86 27.22
N ALA A 106 42.82 -11.25 27.21
CA ALA A 106 42.30 -12.36 26.41
C ALA A 106 42.06 -11.99 24.94
N GLY A 107 41.85 -10.71 24.64
CA GLY A 107 41.67 -10.21 23.28
C GLY A 107 41.23 -8.75 23.23
N ALA A 108 40.86 -8.31 22.03
CA ALA A 108 40.26 -7.02 21.78
C ALA A 108 38.74 -7.14 21.58
N CYS A 109 38.02 -6.06 21.89
CA CYS A 109 36.60 -5.91 21.57
C CYS A 109 36.33 -4.47 21.12
N ILE A 110 35.16 -4.25 20.51
CA ILE A 110 34.70 -2.93 20.07
C ILE A 110 33.37 -2.65 20.74
N GLU A 111 33.24 -1.50 21.38
CA GLU A 111 31.96 -1.03 21.91
C GLU A 111 31.00 -0.83 20.72
N ILE A 112 29.86 -1.52 20.71
CA ILE A 112 28.92 -1.55 19.59
C ILE A 112 27.53 -1.17 20.09
N MET A 113 26.91 -0.19 19.44
CA MET A 113 25.55 0.24 19.77
C MET A 113 24.51 -0.51 18.93
N THR A 114 23.27 -0.51 19.41
CA THR A 114 22.13 -1.09 18.71
C THR A 114 22.01 -0.53 17.29
N GLY A 115 21.84 -1.41 16.31
CA GLY A 115 21.76 -1.06 14.89
C GLY A 115 23.11 -0.75 14.23
N ALA A 116 24.22 -0.68 14.97
CA ALA A 116 25.54 -0.53 14.39
C ALA A 116 25.96 -1.82 13.67
N ARG A 117 26.65 -1.66 12.54
CA ARG A 117 27.18 -2.76 11.73
C ARG A 117 28.29 -3.49 12.48
N PHE A 118 28.29 -4.82 12.44
CA PHE A 118 29.40 -5.61 12.96
C PHE A 118 30.69 -5.29 12.18
N PRO A 119 31.82 -5.08 12.87
CA PRO A 119 33.08 -4.74 12.21
C PRO A 119 33.60 -5.90 11.36
N GLU A 120 34.11 -5.58 10.17
CA GLU A 120 34.79 -6.56 9.32
C GLU A 120 36.22 -6.82 9.84
N PRO A 121 36.68 -8.08 9.85
CA PRO A 121 38.05 -8.39 10.26
C PRO A 121 39.05 -7.78 9.27
N GLY A 122 40.07 -7.10 9.79
CA GLY A 122 41.24 -6.71 9.00
C GLY A 122 42.05 -7.94 8.56
N PRO A 123 43.01 -7.78 7.61
CA PRO A 123 43.86 -8.88 7.18
C PRO A 123 44.64 -9.49 8.36
N GLY A 124 44.36 -10.76 8.68
CA GLY A 124 45.01 -11.49 9.78
C GLY A 124 44.46 -11.16 11.17
N GLU A 125 43.33 -10.48 11.26
CA GLU A 125 42.62 -10.17 12.50
C GLU A 125 41.50 -11.19 12.77
N GLU A 126 41.13 -11.35 14.04
CA GLU A 126 40.05 -12.24 14.45
C GLU A 126 38.67 -11.65 14.12
N GLU A 127 37.70 -12.52 13.82
CA GLU A 127 36.31 -12.10 13.62
C GLU A 127 35.66 -11.76 14.97
N LEU A 128 35.04 -10.58 15.06
CA LEU A 128 34.18 -10.23 16.17
C LEU A 128 32.76 -10.68 15.82
N ASP A 129 32.41 -11.91 16.22
CA ASP A 129 31.24 -12.61 15.70
C ASP A 129 30.00 -12.56 16.60
N ALA A 130 30.11 -11.98 17.80
CA ALA A 130 29.03 -11.85 18.78
C ALA A 130 29.06 -10.49 19.48
N CYS A 131 27.92 -10.06 20.02
CA CYS A 131 27.81 -8.90 20.90
C CYS A 131 27.47 -9.38 22.33
N ILE A 132 28.34 -9.10 23.29
CA ILE A 132 28.02 -9.22 24.72
C ILE A 132 27.38 -7.92 25.19
N LYS A 133 26.25 -8.01 25.89
CA LYS A 133 25.51 -6.83 26.33
C LYS A 133 26.30 -6.05 27.37
N MET A 134 26.14 -4.73 27.40
CA MET A 134 26.87 -3.88 28.34
C MET A 134 26.60 -4.29 29.79
N GLU A 135 25.36 -4.65 30.13
CA GLU A 135 24.94 -5.12 31.46
C GLU A 135 25.58 -6.46 31.90
N ASP A 136 26.08 -7.26 30.95
CA ASP A 136 26.72 -8.54 31.22
C ASP A 136 28.26 -8.40 31.38
N THR A 137 28.76 -7.17 31.40
CA THR A 137 30.20 -6.86 31.52
C THR A 137 30.50 -5.96 32.71
N MET A 138 31.73 -6.04 33.23
CA MET A 138 32.25 -5.04 34.18
C MET A 138 33.29 -4.18 33.50
N TYR A 139 33.13 -2.86 33.59
CA TYR A 139 34.06 -1.89 32.99
C TYR A 139 35.24 -1.58 33.94
N ILE A 140 36.46 -1.60 33.40
CA ILE A 140 37.68 -1.19 34.09
C ILE A 140 38.41 -0.15 33.23
N SER A 141 38.76 0.99 33.80
CA SER A 141 39.65 1.97 33.17
C SER A 141 41.04 1.94 33.82
N SER A 142 42.09 2.06 33.00
CA SER A 142 43.42 2.36 33.54
C SER A 142 43.47 3.84 33.96
N PRO A 143 43.77 4.16 35.24
CA PRO A 143 43.89 5.54 35.69
C PRO A 143 45.20 6.21 35.24
N SER A 144 46.15 5.46 34.66
CA SER A 144 47.46 5.97 34.29
C SER A 144 47.40 6.73 32.95
N PRO A 145 47.88 7.98 32.87
CA PRO A 145 48.13 8.69 31.61
C PRO A 145 49.35 8.13 30.87
N TYR A 146 50.00 7.11 31.43
CA TYR A 146 51.08 6.36 30.82
C TYR A 146 50.60 4.97 30.42
N ASP A 147 50.94 4.54 29.21
CA ASP A 147 50.84 3.13 28.82
C ASP A 147 51.75 2.25 29.71
N ARG A 148 51.62 0.93 29.61
CA ARG A 148 52.46 0.01 30.41
C ARG A 148 53.95 0.09 30.04
N GLN A 149 54.31 0.72 28.91
CA GLN A 149 55.69 0.99 28.49
C GLN A 149 56.21 2.36 28.96
N GLY A 150 55.41 3.15 29.67
CA GLY A 150 55.78 4.45 30.20
C GLY A 150 55.62 5.62 29.23
N HIS A 151 55.00 5.43 28.06
CA HIS A 151 54.69 6.53 27.15
C HIS A 151 53.39 7.23 27.54
N VAL A 152 53.32 8.53 27.31
CA VAL A 152 52.11 9.32 27.55
C VAL A 152 51.02 8.88 26.56
N SER A 153 49.98 8.24 27.08
CA SER A 153 48.73 8.00 26.35
C SER A 153 47.69 9.02 26.82
N LEU A 154 47.29 9.92 25.91
CA LEU A 154 46.36 11.01 26.20
C LEU A 154 44.91 10.55 26.46
N LYS A 155 44.61 9.25 26.35
CA LYS A 155 43.30 8.66 26.67
C LYS A 155 43.44 7.44 27.57
N PRO A 156 42.61 7.30 28.61
CA PRO A 156 42.62 6.11 29.46
C PRO A 156 42.24 4.87 28.64
N ALA A 157 43.01 3.79 28.78
CA ALA A 157 42.67 2.52 28.18
C ALA A 157 41.40 1.94 28.85
N LYS A 158 40.49 1.45 28.02
CA LYS A 158 39.20 0.90 28.41
C LYS A 158 39.24 -0.63 28.34
N PHE A 159 38.79 -1.31 29.39
CA PHE A 159 38.72 -2.76 29.45
C PHE A 159 37.34 -3.22 29.92
N ILE A 160 36.96 -4.42 29.50
CA ILE A 160 35.81 -5.14 30.04
C ILE A 160 36.24 -6.46 30.64
N VAL A 161 35.52 -6.89 31.67
CA VAL A 161 35.63 -8.21 32.27
C VAL A 161 34.46 -9.06 31.80
N VAL A 162 34.77 -10.24 31.28
CA VAL A 162 33.82 -11.24 30.82
C VAL A 162 33.95 -12.47 31.71
N VAL A 163 32.85 -12.85 32.35
CA VAL A 163 32.81 -13.93 33.36
C VAL A 163 32.08 -15.17 32.88
N ARG A 164 31.55 -15.16 31.65
CA ARG A 164 30.88 -16.31 31.01
C ARG A 164 31.18 -16.32 29.52
N PRO A 165 31.20 -17.49 28.87
CA PRO A 165 31.35 -17.57 27.43
C PRO A 165 30.15 -16.94 26.71
N VAL A 166 30.43 -16.26 25.61
CA VAL A 166 29.43 -15.62 24.75
C VAL A 166 29.14 -16.57 23.60
N PRO A 167 27.88 -16.97 23.36
CA PRO A 167 27.53 -17.79 22.21
C PRO A 167 27.89 -17.09 20.89
N ARG A 168 28.33 -17.87 19.89
CA ARG A 168 28.53 -17.36 18.53
C ARG A 168 27.26 -16.70 18.00
N CYS A 169 27.41 -15.54 17.37
CA CYS A 169 26.31 -14.72 16.85
C CYS A 169 25.31 -14.22 17.90
N ALA A 170 25.65 -14.24 19.19
CA ALA A 170 24.78 -13.66 20.22
C ALA A 170 24.50 -12.18 19.94
N ASN A 171 23.24 -11.78 20.08
CA ASN A 171 22.75 -10.41 19.88
C ASN A 171 23.12 -9.81 18.50
N ARG A 172 23.23 -10.65 17.46
CA ARG A 172 23.45 -10.25 16.07
C ARG A 172 22.13 -10.38 15.30
N ARG A 173 21.73 -9.30 14.62
CA ARG A 173 20.69 -9.33 13.59
C ARG A 173 21.39 -9.56 12.26
N PHE A 174 20.99 -10.57 11.53
CA PHE A 174 21.65 -10.92 10.27
C PHE A 174 21.14 -10.06 9.12
N ALA A 175 22.01 -9.81 8.15
CA ALA A 175 21.61 -9.24 6.88
C ALA A 175 20.51 -10.10 6.26
N GLY A 176 19.36 -9.49 5.97
CA GLY A 176 18.23 -10.14 5.32
C GLY A 176 17.33 -10.97 6.19
N GLU A 177 17.52 -10.87 7.50
CA GLU A 177 16.65 -11.55 8.45
C GLU A 177 15.19 -11.06 8.36
N ASP A 178 14.94 -9.80 7.99
CA ASP A 178 13.59 -9.26 7.84
C ASP A 178 13.06 -9.46 6.40
N ILE A 179 13.83 -9.02 5.39
CA ILE A 179 13.48 -9.12 3.96
C ILE A 179 14.75 -9.43 3.17
N CYS A 180 14.70 -10.46 2.31
CA CYS A 180 15.78 -10.77 1.38
C CYS A 180 15.56 -10.11 0.02
N GLU A 181 16.65 -9.81 -0.69
CA GLU A 181 16.59 -9.44 -2.10
C GLU A 181 15.81 -10.50 -2.89
N GLY A 182 14.88 -10.04 -3.74
CA GLY A 182 14.03 -10.90 -4.57
C GLY A 182 12.70 -11.31 -3.91
N ASP A 183 12.57 -11.15 -2.59
CA ASP A 183 11.31 -11.43 -1.88
C ASP A 183 10.16 -10.59 -2.43
N THR A 184 8.98 -11.20 -2.54
CA THR A 184 7.78 -10.48 -2.98
C THR A 184 7.12 -9.82 -1.78
N VAL A 185 7.20 -8.49 -1.71
CA VAL A 185 6.58 -7.69 -0.64
C VAL A 185 5.07 -7.51 -0.89
N ILE A 186 4.68 -7.29 -2.14
CA ILE A 186 3.26 -7.21 -2.56
C ILE A 186 3.05 -8.03 -3.84
N ARG A 187 1.97 -8.81 -3.90
CA ARG A 187 1.60 -9.57 -5.11
C ARG A 187 0.79 -8.72 -6.08
N ALA A 188 0.90 -9.01 -7.37
CA ALA A 188 0.05 -8.43 -8.40
C ALA A 188 -1.43 -8.64 -8.06
N GLY A 189 -2.26 -7.61 -8.27
CA GLY A 189 -3.69 -7.63 -7.95
C GLY A 189 -4.03 -7.39 -6.47
N GLN A 190 -3.04 -7.27 -5.59
CA GLN A 190 -3.27 -6.96 -4.19
C GLN A 190 -3.46 -5.44 -4.01
N MET A 191 -4.38 -5.06 -3.12
CA MET A 191 -4.52 -3.68 -2.68
C MET A 191 -3.34 -3.28 -1.79
N ILE A 192 -2.75 -2.12 -2.09
CA ILE A 192 -1.69 -1.53 -1.28
C ILE A 192 -2.35 -0.81 -0.10
N CYS A 193 -1.81 -1.01 1.09
CA CYS A 193 -2.37 -0.55 2.36
C CYS A 193 -1.25 0.12 3.15
N ALA A 194 -1.60 0.95 4.14
CA ALA A 194 -0.64 1.67 4.97
C ALA A 194 0.46 0.76 5.56
N SER A 195 0.09 -0.44 6.01
CA SER A 195 1.00 -1.45 6.56
C SER A 195 2.06 -1.94 5.56
N HIS A 196 1.80 -1.84 4.27
CA HIS A 196 2.75 -2.24 3.22
C HIS A 196 3.79 -1.16 2.90
N LEU A 197 3.56 0.12 3.26
CA LEU A 197 4.51 1.18 2.92
C LEU A 197 5.83 1.05 3.66
N MET A 198 5.79 0.65 4.94
CA MET A 198 7.00 0.51 5.76
C MET A 198 8.01 -0.50 5.17
N PRO A 199 7.64 -1.77 4.87
CA PRO A 199 8.57 -2.71 4.26
C PRO A 199 8.98 -2.32 2.84
N LEU A 200 8.14 -1.64 2.07
CA LEU A 200 8.52 -1.13 0.74
C LEU A 200 9.55 0.00 0.83
N ALA A 201 9.37 0.91 1.78
CA ALA A 201 10.30 2.00 2.03
C ALA A 201 11.65 1.48 2.55
N SER A 202 11.64 0.46 3.44
CA SER A 202 12.88 -0.11 3.98
C SER A 202 13.76 -0.73 2.92
N VAL A 203 13.18 -1.20 1.80
CA VAL A 203 13.90 -1.78 0.66
C VAL A 203 14.08 -0.79 -0.50
N GLY A 204 13.90 0.50 -0.23
CA GLY A 204 14.22 1.59 -1.17
C GLY A 204 13.22 1.81 -2.30
N VAL A 205 11.99 1.29 -2.19
CA VAL A 205 10.94 1.53 -3.21
C VAL A 205 10.42 2.96 -3.07
N GLN A 206 10.59 3.77 -4.12
CA GLN A 206 10.12 5.17 -4.15
C GLN A 206 8.81 5.35 -4.91
N SER A 207 8.56 4.47 -5.88
CA SER A 207 7.36 4.48 -6.72
C SER A 207 6.93 3.06 -7.04
N VAL A 208 5.64 2.88 -7.30
CA VAL A 208 5.04 1.57 -7.53
C VAL A 208 4.17 1.58 -8.78
N ALA A 209 4.23 0.48 -9.51
CA ALA A 209 3.38 0.23 -10.66
C ALA A 209 2.01 -0.25 -10.17
N VAL A 210 0.98 0.55 -10.41
CA VAL A 210 -0.40 0.30 -9.98
C VAL A 210 -1.34 0.25 -11.17
N GLN A 211 -2.48 -0.39 -10.97
CA GLN A 211 -3.57 -0.35 -11.93
C GLN A 211 -4.23 1.05 -11.89
N PRO A 212 -4.68 1.57 -13.04
CA PRO A 212 -5.48 2.78 -13.12
C PRO A 212 -6.75 2.60 -12.30
N MET A 213 -7.24 3.69 -11.70
CA MET A 213 -8.53 3.64 -11.00
C MET A 213 -9.64 3.32 -12.01
N PRO A 214 -10.58 2.42 -11.67
CA PRO A 214 -11.73 2.18 -12.52
C PRO A 214 -12.54 3.46 -12.71
N ILE A 215 -12.92 3.75 -13.96
CA ILE A 215 -13.69 4.94 -14.33
C ILE A 215 -15.17 4.56 -14.31
N VAL A 216 -15.92 5.19 -13.41
CA VAL A 216 -17.36 4.95 -13.23
C VAL A 216 -18.14 6.20 -13.59
N ARG A 217 -19.22 6.04 -14.35
CA ARG A 217 -20.14 7.13 -14.70
C ARG A 217 -21.54 6.79 -14.22
N VAL A 218 -22.14 7.70 -13.47
CA VAL A 218 -23.42 7.50 -12.79
C VAL A 218 -24.47 8.40 -13.41
N PHE A 219 -25.64 7.83 -13.71
CA PHE A 219 -26.86 8.55 -14.07
C PHE A 219 -28.00 8.20 -13.17
N SER A 220 -28.97 9.10 -13.13
CA SER A 220 -30.29 8.78 -12.62
C SER A 220 -31.37 8.92 -13.68
N THR A 221 -32.42 8.11 -13.55
CA THR A 221 -33.60 8.14 -14.42
C THR A 221 -34.85 8.22 -13.56
N GLY A 222 -35.81 9.04 -13.97
CA GLY A 222 -37.08 9.20 -13.26
C GLY A 222 -37.73 10.50 -13.67
N LYS A 223 -39.04 10.51 -13.92
CA LYS A 223 -39.77 11.74 -14.30
C LYS A 223 -40.08 12.60 -13.08
N GLU A 224 -40.06 11.98 -11.90
CA GLU A 224 -40.23 12.57 -10.58
C GLU A 224 -38.98 13.28 -10.07
N LEU A 225 -37.80 13.06 -10.66
CA LEU A 225 -36.58 13.72 -10.19
C LEU A 225 -36.55 15.18 -10.68
N LEU A 226 -36.24 16.09 -9.75
CA LEU A 226 -36.02 17.50 -10.01
C LEU A 226 -34.84 17.67 -10.99
N ARG A 227 -35.12 18.26 -12.15
CA ARG A 227 -34.08 18.74 -13.05
C ARG A 227 -33.48 20.01 -12.47
N GLU A 228 -32.37 19.89 -11.76
CA GLU A 228 -31.54 21.03 -11.38
C GLU A 228 -30.94 21.62 -12.67
N GLN A 229 -31.60 22.62 -13.24
CA GLN A 229 -30.93 23.49 -14.20
C GLN A 229 -29.79 24.18 -13.44
N ASN A 230 -28.58 24.17 -13.99
CA ASN A 230 -27.45 24.94 -13.47
C ASN A 230 -27.79 26.44 -13.45
N GLU A 231 -28.51 26.90 -12.44
CA GLU A 231 -28.70 28.32 -12.10
C GLU A 231 -27.47 28.81 -11.33
N VAL A 232 -26.30 28.72 -11.95
CA VAL A 232 -25.09 29.42 -11.49
C VAL A 232 -24.52 30.19 -12.68
N ALA A 233 -25.28 31.16 -13.17
CA ALA A 233 -24.76 32.37 -13.85
C ALA A 233 -25.95 33.19 -14.34
N ASN A 234 -26.58 33.96 -13.46
CA ASN A 234 -26.99 35.34 -13.70
C ASN A 234 -27.71 35.81 -12.43
N GLY A 235 -26.99 36.59 -11.62
CA GLY A 235 -27.56 37.29 -10.49
C GLY A 235 -28.65 38.24 -10.97
N ALA A 236 -29.89 37.76 -10.98
CA ALA A 236 -31.07 38.57 -11.08
C ALA A 236 -32.11 37.93 -10.17
N ASN A 237 -32.17 38.46 -8.96
CA ASN A 237 -33.26 38.31 -8.02
C ASN A 237 -34.54 38.78 -8.73
N GLN A 238 -35.24 37.90 -9.45
CA GLN A 238 -36.57 38.19 -9.97
C GLN A 238 -37.60 37.57 -9.03
N PRO A 239 -38.35 38.38 -8.26
CA PRO A 239 -39.51 37.90 -7.55
C PRO A 239 -40.57 37.57 -8.60
N HIS A 240 -40.75 36.28 -8.90
CA HIS A 240 -41.78 35.85 -9.84
C HIS A 240 -43.14 35.99 -9.17
N GLY A 241 -43.89 37.00 -9.63
CA GLY A 241 -45.25 37.28 -9.20
C GLY A 241 -46.12 36.04 -9.28
N ARG A 242 -46.85 35.79 -8.18
CA ARG A 242 -47.99 34.88 -8.14
C ARG A 242 -49.09 35.42 -9.04
N ASP A 243 -49.09 35.01 -10.30
CA ASP A 243 -50.31 35.10 -11.11
C ASP A 243 -50.27 34.13 -12.28
N LYS A 244 -50.49 32.82 -12.03
CA LYS A 244 -51.05 31.89 -13.03
C LYS A 244 -51.92 30.82 -12.36
N LEU A 245 -53.16 30.82 -12.82
CA LEU A 245 -54.25 29.89 -12.59
C LEU A 245 -53.84 28.44 -12.93
N HIS A 246 -54.01 27.52 -11.98
CA HIS A 246 -54.12 26.05 -12.16
C HIS A 246 -53.20 25.38 -13.19
N THR A 247 -51.90 25.33 -12.90
CA THR A 247 -51.04 24.19 -13.27
C THR A 247 -50.15 23.93 -12.06
N ALA A 248 -50.23 22.73 -11.47
CA ALA A 248 -49.38 22.35 -10.34
C ALA A 248 -47.93 22.73 -10.63
N ASP A 249 -47.27 23.41 -9.70
CA ASP A 249 -45.84 23.72 -9.84
C ASP A 249 -45.13 22.37 -10.02
N PRO A 250 -44.32 22.15 -11.07
CA PRO A 250 -43.56 20.91 -11.23
C PRO A 250 -42.77 20.54 -9.97
N ARG A 251 -42.42 21.53 -9.13
CA ARG A 251 -41.78 21.33 -7.83
C ARG A 251 -42.65 20.68 -6.76
N GLU A 252 -43.98 20.70 -6.88
CA GLU A 252 -44.90 20.09 -5.88
C GLU A 252 -44.90 18.55 -5.93
N SER A 253 -44.45 17.96 -7.04
CA SER A 253 -44.39 16.50 -7.24
C SER A 253 -43.00 15.97 -7.55
N SER A 254 -41.99 16.83 -7.53
CA SER A 254 -40.61 16.44 -7.85
C SER A 254 -39.77 16.25 -6.59
N ILE A 255 -38.94 15.21 -6.58
CA ILE A 255 -38.02 14.88 -5.49
C ILE A 255 -36.56 15.14 -5.92
N ARG A 256 -35.67 15.36 -4.95
CA ARG A 256 -34.23 15.50 -5.23
C ARG A 256 -33.61 14.14 -5.50
N ASP A 257 -32.62 14.11 -6.39
CA ASP A 257 -31.83 12.91 -6.63
C ASP A 257 -30.81 12.69 -5.51
N VAL A 258 -31.08 11.70 -4.67
CA VAL A 258 -30.19 11.28 -3.57
C VAL A 258 -29.29 10.11 -3.97
N ASN A 259 -29.71 9.30 -4.94
CA ASN A 259 -29.01 8.07 -5.31
C ASN A 259 -27.79 8.36 -6.18
N GLY A 260 -27.93 9.27 -7.16
CA GLY A 260 -26.81 9.68 -8.01
C GLY A 260 -25.64 10.23 -7.19
N VAL A 261 -25.96 11.05 -6.17
CA VAL A 261 -24.98 11.60 -5.22
C VAL A 261 -24.35 10.50 -4.37
N PHE A 262 -25.17 9.65 -3.75
CA PHE A 262 -24.71 8.56 -2.89
C PHE A 262 -23.81 7.57 -3.63
N LEU A 263 -24.27 7.04 -4.77
CA LEU A 263 -23.54 6.05 -5.55
C LEU A 263 -22.20 6.62 -6.04
N THR A 264 -22.20 7.87 -6.50
CA THR A 264 -20.96 8.53 -6.93
C THR A 264 -19.96 8.59 -5.78
N ALA A 265 -20.38 9.00 -4.58
CA ALA A 265 -19.50 9.03 -3.40
C ALA A 265 -19.01 7.64 -3.00
N ALA A 266 -19.91 6.65 -2.94
CA ALA A 266 -19.60 5.27 -2.58
C ALA A 266 -18.54 4.64 -3.52
N PHE A 267 -18.60 4.94 -4.83
CA PHE A 267 -17.58 4.49 -5.77
C PHE A 267 -16.20 5.12 -5.51
N ARG A 268 -16.13 6.38 -5.06
CA ARG A 268 -14.85 7.02 -4.71
C ARG A 268 -14.24 6.38 -3.46
N GLU A 269 -15.07 6.03 -2.48
CA GLU A 269 -14.62 5.38 -1.24
C GLU A 269 -13.93 4.04 -1.52
N VAL A 270 -14.37 3.30 -2.55
CA VAL A 270 -13.74 2.03 -2.96
C VAL A 270 -12.61 2.20 -3.98
N GLY A 271 -12.17 3.44 -4.26
CA GLY A 271 -11.01 3.74 -5.09
C GLY A 271 -11.26 3.85 -6.59
N ALA A 272 -12.50 4.11 -7.00
CA ALA A 272 -12.85 4.39 -8.40
C ALA A 272 -12.90 5.89 -8.71
N GLU A 273 -12.54 6.26 -9.94
CA GLU A 273 -12.80 7.59 -10.48
C GLU A 273 -14.27 7.68 -10.91
N SER A 274 -15.12 8.22 -10.04
CA SER A 274 -16.56 8.33 -10.31
C SER A 274 -16.99 9.78 -10.61
N GLN A 275 -17.95 9.90 -11.53
CA GLN A 275 -18.60 11.17 -11.86
C GLN A 275 -20.11 10.97 -12.01
N PHE A 276 -20.89 11.83 -11.34
CA PHE A 276 -22.32 11.96 -11.57
C PHE A 276 -22.55 12.84 -12.80
N LEU A 277 -23.21 12.28 -13.81
CA LEU A 277 -23.48 12.95 -15.08
C LEU A 277 -24.89 13.55 -15.15
N GLY A 278 -25.65 13.47 -14.04
CA GLY A 278 -26.97 14.04 -13.92
C GLY A 278 -28.09 13.07 -14.28
N GLN A 279 -29.24 13.64 -14.62
CA GLN A 279 -30.47 12.91 -14.88
C GLN A 279 -30.68 12.72 -16.38
N LEU A 280 -30.97 11.50 -16.79
CA LEU A 280 -31.43 11.19 -18.14
C LEU A 280 -32.96 11.23 -18.20
N ALA A 281 -33.50 11.70 -19.33
CA ALA A 281 -34.92 11.53 -19.59
C ALA A 281 -35.23 10.04 -19.74
N ASP A 282 -36.45 9.64 -19.37
CA ASP A 282 -36.90 8.25 -19.47
C ASP A 282 -37.32 7.86 -20.91
N GLU A 283 -36.61 8.39 -21.91
CA GLU A 283 -36.79 8.06 -23.32
C GLU A 283 -35.64 7.18 -23.80
N THR A 284 -35.96 6.09 -24.51
CA THR A 284 -34.96 5.10 -24.96
C THR A 284 -33.87 5.73 -25.83
N LYS A 285 -34.22 6.76 -26.60
CA LYS A 285 -33.28 7.48 -27.46
C LYS A 285 -32.28 8.30 -26.64
N ASP A 286 -32.75 9.03 -25.64
CA ASP A 286 -31.89 9.89 -24.81
C ASP A 286 -30.87 9.07 -24.02
N ILE A 287 -31.26 7.89 -23.52
CA ILE A 287 -30.35 6.96 -22.85
C ILE A 287 -29.29 6.42 -23.83
N ALA A 288 -29.70 5.97 -25.03
CA ALA A 288 -28.78 5.44 -26.03
C ALA A 288 -27.78 6.49 -26.53
N ASP A 289 -28.26 7.72 -26.76
CA ASP A 289 -27.43 8.85 -27.18
C ASP A 289 -26.44 9.24 -26.06
N ALA A 290 -26.89 9.28 -24.80
CA ALA A 290 -26.04 9.55 -23.65
C ALA A 290 -24.96 8.48 -23.47
N VAL A 291 -25.33 7.19 -23.49
CA VAL A 291 -24.37 6.08 -23.39
C VAL A 291 -23.36 6.14 -24.53
N SER A 292 -23.81 6.34 -25.77
CA SER A 292 -22.92 6.47 -26.94
C SER A 292 -21.94 7.64 -26.81
N HIS A 293 -22.42 8.78 -26.31
CA HIS A 293 -21.58 9.95 -26.09
C HIS A 293 -20.47 9.68 -25.06
N ILE A 294 -20.78 8.99 -23.96
CA ILE A 294 -19.79 8.70 -22.92
C ILE A 294 -18.83 7.60 -23.36
N LEU A 295 -19.30 6.60 -24.10
CA LEU A 295 -18.40 5.60 -24.69
C LEU A 295 -17.41 6.22 -25.67
N SER A 296 -17.72 7.41 -26.23
CA SER A 296 -16.80 8.20 -27.04
C SER A 296 -15.84 9.09 -26.23
N SER A 297 -15.95 9.15 -24.90
CA SER A 297 -15.01 9.89 -24.06
C SER A 297 -13.62 9.26 -24.09
N ASN A 298 -12.60 10.08 -23.82
CA ASN A 298 -11.21 9.62 -23.75
C ASN A 298 -10.60 9.99 -22.39
N PRO A 299 -10.34 9.01 -21.51
CA PRO A 299 -10.64 7.58 -21.65
C PRO A 299 -12.16 7.27 -21.58
N PRO A 300 -12.61 6.13 -22.14
CA PRO A 300 -13.97 5.64 -21.96
C PRO A 300 -14.16 5.10 -20.53
N PRO A 301 -15.39 5.09 -19.99
CA PRO A 301 -15.66 4.51 -18.68
C PRO A 301 -15.48 2.99 -18.70
N ASN A 302 -15.09 2.44 -17.55
CA ASN A 302 -15.10 1.00 -17.33
C ASN A 302 -16.50 0.50 -16.93
N VAL A 303 -17.26 1.34 -16.21
CA VAL A 303 -18.61 1.00 -15.74
C VAL A 303 -19.54 2.20 -15.91
N ILE A 304 -20.73 1.94 -16.44
CA ILE A 304 -21.85 2.89 -16.43
C ILE A 304 -22.89 2.34 -15.47
N VAL A 305 -23.33 3.18 -14.53
CA VAL A 305 -24.35 2.86 -13.52
C VAL A 305 -25.53 3.77 -13.72
N THR A 306 -26.73 3.18 -13.77
CA THR A 306 -28.00 3.90 -13.80
C THR A 306 -28.72 3.67 -12.47
N SER A 307 -29.40 4.70 -11.97
CA SER A 307 -30.26 4.63 -10.79
C SER A 307 -31.63 5.19 -11.13
N GLY A 308 -32.65 4.35 -11.09
CA GLY A 308 -34.04 4.78 -11.24
C GLY A 308 -35.00 3.66 -10.91
N GLY A 309 -36.28 3.99 -10.78
CA GLY A 309 -37.31 2.98 -10.61
C GLY A 309 -37.57 2.22 -11.92
N VAL A 310 -37.57 0.89 -11.89
CA VAL A 310 -38.47 0.13 -12.77
C VAL A 310 -39.74 -0.08 -11.99
N SER A 311 -40.82 0.52 -12.45
CA SER A 311 -42.13 0.18 -11.89
C SER A 311 -42.63 -1.06 -12.62
N VAL A 312 -42.93 -2.13 -11.89
CA VAL A 312 -43.76 -3.25 -12.37
C VAL A 312 -45.23 -2.82 -12.56
N GLY A 313 -45.47 -1.60 -13.00
CA GLY A 313 -46.77 -0.94 -13.11
C GLY A 313 -47.20 -0.65 -14.55
N LYS A 314 -48.51 -0.46 -14.73
CA LYS A 314 -49.24 -0.32 -16.01
C LYS A 314 -48.75 0.75 -17.02
N PHE A 315 -47.74 1.56 -16.68
CA PHE A 315 -47.26 2.68 -17.48
C PHE A 315 -45.79 2.57 -17.91
N ASP A 316 -45.19 1.38 -17.83
CA ASP A 316 -43.75 1.24 -18.06
C ASP A 316 -43.39 0.66 -19.43
N HIS A 317 -42.48 1.35 -20.13
CA HIS A 317 -41.85 0.87 -21.37
C HIS A 317 -40.61 0.03 -21.08
N ALA A 318 -40.16 -0.07 -19.82
CA ALA A 318 -39.01 -0.88 -19.41
C ALA A 318 -39.19 -2.38 -19.67
N GLU A 319 -40.42 -2.90 -19.71
CA GLU A 319 -40.64 -4.31 -20.04
C GLU A 319 -40.31 -4.63 -21.51
N LYS A 320 -40.46 -3.64 -22.42
CA LYS A 320 -39.94 -3.71 -23.79
C LYS A 320 -38.43 -3.46 -23.88
N ARG A 321 -37.78 -2.93 -22.83
CA ARG A 321 -36.31 -2.72 -22.74
C ARG A 321 -35.56 -4.00 -22.37
N ARG A 322 -36.23 -5.02 -21.82
CA ARG A 322 -35.63 -6.36 -21.56
C ARG A 322 -35.13 -7.06 -22.83
N SER A 323 -35.56 -6.63 -24.01
CA SER A 323 -35.35 -7.36 -25.27
C SER A 323 -34.09 -6.97 -26.06
N SER A 324 -33.40 -5.87 -25.73
CA SER A 324 -32.43 -5.28 -26.67
C SER A 324 -31.06 -4.93 -26.11
N ALA A 325 -30.77 -5.19 -24.83
CA ALA A 325 -29.44 -4.99 -24.25
C ALA A 325 -29.24 -5.79 -22.96
N PHE A 326 -29.51 -7.09 -22.99
CA PHE A 326 -29.26 -7.97 -21.84
C PHE A 326 -28.81 -9.34 -22.36
N LEU A 327 -27.52 -9.65 -22.20
CA LEU A 327 -26.91 -10.98 -22.42
C LEU A 327 -27.63 -11.83 -23.49
N GLU A 328 -27.55 -11.45 -24.76
CA GLU A 328 -27.99 -12.34 -25.85
C GLU A 328 -26.81 -12.68 -26.76
N THR A 329 -26.48 -13.97 -26.75
CA THR A 329 -25.49 -14.57 -27.62
C THR A 329 -26.08 -14.77 -29.02
N ARG A 330 -25.43 -14.14 -30.00
CA ARG A 330 -25.41 -14.42 -31.46
C ARG A 330 -26.57 -14.02 -32.39
N GLU A 331 -26.11 -13.40 -33.49
CA GLU A 331 -26.61 -13.37 -34.87
C GLU A 331 -27.83 -12.48 -35.24
N GLN A 332 -27.56 -11.26 -35.74
CA GLN A 332 -27.56 -10.94 -37.18
C GLN A 332 -27.19 -9.45 -37.44
N ARG A 333 -26.67 -9.21 -38.65
CA ARG A 333 -25.86 -8.05 -39.10
C ARG A 333 -26.63 -6.72 -39.25
N GLN A 334 -26.06 -5.62 -38.72
CA GLN A 334 -25.83 -4.33 -39.40
C GLN A 334 -24.80 -3.47 -38.61
N PRO A 335 -24.08 -2.52 -39.23
CA PRO A 335 -22.79 -2.03 -38.75
C PRO A 335 -22.94 -0.79 -37.85
N ALA A 336 -22.96 -0.96 -36.53
CA ALA A 336 -22.77 0.16 -35.61
C ALA A 336 -22.30 -0.35 -34.24
N LEU A 337 -21.06 0.01 -33.90
CA LEU A 337 -20.40 -0.07 -32.58
C LEU A 337 -20.35 -1.47 -31.93
N ASP A 338 -19.15 -2.02 -31.82
CA ASP A 338 -18.88 -3.27 -31.12
C ASP A 338 -18.97 -3.05 -29.60
N PHE A 339 -20.13 -3.37 -29.02
CA PHE A 339 -20.41 -3.29 -27.58
C PHE A 339 -19.79 -4.45 -26.77
N SER A 340 -19.05 -5.39 -27.40
CA SER A 340 -18.47 -6.57 -26.73
C SER A 340 -17.42 -6.26 -25.64
N ARG A 341 -17.08 -4.99 -25.43
CA ARG A 341 -16.04 -4.53 -24.49
C ARG A 341 -16.58 -3.78 -23.26
N TYR A 342 -17.89 -3.58 -23.16
CA TYR A 342 -18.48 -2.72 -22.11
C TYR A 342 -19.64 -3.42 -21.42
N HIS A 343 -19.66 -3.35 -20.08
CA HIS A 343 -20.77 -3.85 -19.28
C HIS A 343 -21.56 -2.67 -18.71
N ILE A 344 -22.83 -2.58 -19.08
CA ILE A 344 -23.80 -1.67 -18.46
C ILE A 344 -24.36 -2.42 -17.25
N LEU A 345 -24.19 -1.85 -16.06
CA LEU A 345 -24.69 -2.43 -14.82
C LEU A 345 -25.87 -1.61 -14.31
N ASP A 346 -27.06 -2.15 -14.47
CA ASP A 346 -28.22 -1.66 -13.73
C ASP A 346 -28.11 -2.20 -12.29
N VAL A 347 -27.71 -1.32 -11.36
CA VAL A 347 -27.56 -1.67 -9.94
C VAL A 347 -28.90 -1.43 -9.25
N TRP A 348 -29.62 -2.52 -8.97
CA TRP A 348 -30.88 -2.49 -8.23
C TRP A 348 -30.61 -2.59 -6.73
N VAL A 349 -30.81 -1.48 -6.00
CA VAL A 349 -30.95 -1.55 -4.54
C VAL A 349 -32.39 -1.96 -4.25
N LEU A 350 -32.59 -3.24 -3.94
CA LEU A 350 -33.87 -3.72 -3.43
C LEU A 350 -34.05 -3.14 -2.02
N GLU A 351 -34.94 -2.16 -1.88
CA GLU A 351 -35.51 -1.85 -0.58
C GLU A 351 -36.25 -3.09 -0.09
N LYS A 352 -35.82 -3.61 1.05
CA LYS A 352 -36.52 -4.66 1.76
C LYS A 352 -37.82 -4.05 2.29
N GLU A 353 -38.94 -4.27 1.59
CA GLU A 353 -40.26 -3.98 2.16
C GLU A 353 -40.43 -4.80 3.44
N GLY A 354 -40.56 -4.09 4.56
CA GLY A 354 -41.24 -4.52 5.79
C GLY A 354 -40.81 -5.85 6.43
N GLY A 355 -40.03 -5.76 7.51
CA GLY A 355 -39.79 -6.86 8.45
C GLY A 355 -38.51 -6.68 9.23
#